data_AF-A0A7Z9IPW3-F1
#
_entry.id   AF-A0A7Z9IPW3-F1
#
_cell.length_a   1.000
_cell.length_b   1.000
_cell.length_c   1.000
_cell.angle_alpha   90.00
_cell.angle_beta   90.00
_cell.angle_gamma   90.00
#
_symmetry.space_group_name_H-M   'P 1'
#
loop_
_entity.id
_entity.type
_entity.pdbx_description
1 polymer ?
#
loop_
_entity_poly.entity_id
_entity_poly.type
_entity_poly.pdbx_seq_one_letter_code
_entity_poly.pdbx_strand_id
1 'polypeptide(L)'
;MSGRKTFLKINCDLIDVLVYLDGKKMGKTPLTGRVSVNPGWHRVRIDIPGAPKKNQYGIPVIDYHDVYVTQGRTQKVTFKFLRDKEEDSG
;
A
#
# COMPACT_ATOMS: atom_id res chain seq x y z
N MET A 1 -23.33 9.38 17.68
CA MET A 1 -22.15 8.90 16.93
C MET A 1 -22.19 9.50 15.52
N SER A 2 -21.08 10.06 15.03
CA SER A 2 -21.03 10.68 13.69
C SER A 2 -21.13 9.60 12.61
N GLY A 3 -22.25 9.56 11.86
CA GLY A 3 -22.47 8.64 10.73
C GLY A 3 -21.67 8.95 9.47
N ARG A 4 -20.62 9.79 9.57
CA ARG A 4 -19.79 10.19 8.43
C ARG A 4 -18.95 9.01 7.96
N LYS A 5 -19.11 8.66 6.69
CA LYS A 5 -18.32 7.61 6.03
C LYS A 5 -16.84 7.99 6.01
N THR A 6 -16.01 6.99 6.26
CA THR A 6 -14.54 7.09 6.29
C THR A 6 -13.97 6.34 5.10
N PHE A 7 -12.93 6.88 4.49
CA PHE A 7 -12.37 6.30 3.27
C PHE A 7 -10.84 6.27 3.28
N LEU A 8 -10.28 5.33 2.55
CA LEU A 8 -8.86 5.27 2.21
C LEU A 8 -8.69 5.38 0.69
N LYS A 9 -7.77 6.24 0.26
CA LYS A 9 -7.35 6.35 -1.15
C LYS A 9 -5.90 5.90 -1.24
N ILE A 10 -5.69 4.78 -1.91
CA ILE A 10 -4.38 4.15 -2.08
C ILE A 10 -3.85 4.48 -3.47
N ASN A 11 -2.70 5.15 -3.52
CA ASN A 11 -1.97 5.42 -4.74
C ASN A 11 -0.64 4.64 -4.73
N CYS A 12 -0.19 4.22 -5.90
CA CYS A 12 1.09 3.55 -6.10
C CYS A 12 1.66 3.99 -7.45
N ASP A 13 2.98 4.16 -7.54
CA ASP A 13 3.70 4.51 -8.78
C ASP A 13 4.04 3.29 -9.65
N LEU A 14 4.02 2.08 -9.10
CA LEU A 14 4.09 0.83 -9.86
C LEU A 14 2.74 0.52 -10.52
N ILE A 15 2.79 -0.03 -11.73
CA ILE A 15 1.62 -0.42 -12.53
C ILE A 15 1.44 -1.95 -12.46
N ASP A 16 0.19 -2.41 -12.49
CA ASP A 16 -0.17 -3.83 -12.54
C ASP A 16 0.27 -4.67 -11.34
N VAL A 17 0.54 -4.05 -10.18
CA VAL A 17 0.87 -4.75 -8.92
C VAL A 17 -0.37 -4.92 -8.04
N LEU A 18 -0.46 -6.06 -7.33
CA LEU A 18 -1.61 -6.38 -6.50
C LEU A 18 -1.61 -5.62 -5.17
N VAL A 19 -2.76 -5.06 -4.81
CA VAL A 19 -2.95 -4.34 -3.54
C VAL A 19 -3.87 -5.13 -2.63
N TYR A 20 -3.49 -5.20 -1.35
CA TYR A 20 -4.31 -5.77 -0.29
C TYR A 20 -4.54 -4.74 0.82
N LEU A 21 -5.75 -4.70 1.34
CA LEU A 21 -6.15 -3.88 2.49
C LEU A 21 -6.73 -4.82 3.55
N ASP A 22 -6.11 -4.84 4.74
CA ASP A 22 -6.46 -5.73 5.85
C ASP A 22 -6.55 -7.22 5.41
N GLY A 23 -5.61 -7.63 4.54
CA GLY A 23 -5.56 -8.98 3.97
C GLY A 23 -6.52 -9.23 2.80
N LYS A 24 -7.48 -8.34 2.52
CA LYS A 24 -8.41 -8.47 1.39
C LYS A 24 -7.81 -7.90 0.11
N LYS A 25 -7.87 -8.65 -0.99
CA LYS A 25 -7.45 -8.21 -2.34
C LYS A 25 -8.34 -7.07 -2.83
N MET A 26 -7.73 -5.91 -3.11
CA MET A 26 -8.41 -4.71 -3.62
C MET A 26 -8.40 -4.64 -5.14
N GLY A 27 -7.41 -5.25 -5.79
CA GLY A 27 -7.21 -5.19 -7.24
C GLY A 27 -5.76 -4.92 -7.59
N LYS A 28 -5.51 -4.51 -8.82
CA LYS A 28 -4.19 -4.10 -9.30
C LYS A 28 -4.10 -2.58 -9.45
N THR A 29 -2.90 -2.03 -9.31
CA THR A 29 -2.64 -0.60 -9.50
C THR A 29 -2.69 -0.19 -10.98
N PRO A 30 -3.11 1.05 -11.30
CA PRO A 30 -3.67 2.05 -10.38
C PRO A 30 -5.10 1.71 -9.94
N LEU A 31 -5.41 1.90 -8.66
CA LEU A 31 -6.78 1.77 -8.16
C LEU A 31 -7.58 3.04 -8.50
N THR A 32 -8.77 2.88 -9.06
CA THR A 32 -9.56 3.98 -9.64
C THR A 32 -10.52 4.68 -8.65
N GLY A 33 -10.48 4.32 -7.36
CA GLY A 33 -11.44 4.82 -6.38
C GLY A 33 -10.92 4.95 -4.94
N ARG A 34 -11.83 5.38 -4.06
CA ARG A 34 -11.64 5.36 -2.61
C ARG A 34 -12.35 4.14 -2.01
N VAL A 35 -11.74 3.51 -1.02
CA VAL A 35 -12.28 2.33 -0.34
C VAL A 35 -12.93 2.77 0.97
N SER A 36 -14.16 2.35 1.23
CA SER A 36 -14.81 2.60 2.53
C SER A 36 -14.17 1.73 3.60
N VAL A 37 -13.81 2.33 4.72
CA VAL A 37 -13.18 1.64 5.86
C VAL A 37 -13.80 2.09 7.17
N ASN A 38 -13.60 1.32 8.23
CA ASN A 38 -13.90 1.79 9.58
C ASN A 38 -12.85 2.82 10.02
N PRO A 39 -13.13 3.70 10.98
CA PRO A 39 -12.07 4.48 11.62
C PRO A 39 -11.11 3.55 12.37
N GLY A 40 -9.80 3.82 12.31
CA GLY A 40 -8.79 3.03 13.02
C GLY A 40 -7.54 2.73 12.19
N TRP A 41 -6.77 1.75 12.66
CA TRP A 41 -5.57 1.26 11.98
C TRP A 41 -5.94 0.27 10.87
N HIS A 42 -5.35 0.46 9.71
CA HIS A 42 -5.51 -0.39 8.54
C HIS A 42 -4.15 -0.78 7.97
N ARG A 43 -4.01 -2.02 7.54
CA ARG A 43 -2.78 -2.54 6.93
C ARG A 43 -2.90 -2.57 5.42
N VAL A 44 -2.02 -1.86 4.73
CA VAL A 44 -1.95 -1.87 3.26
C VAL A 44 -0.71 -2.62 2.82
N ARG A 45 -0.86 -3.60 1.93
CA ARG A 45 0.23 -4.41 1.38
C ARG A 45 0.26 -4.29 -0.14
N ILE A 46 1.44 -4.08 -0.70
CA ILE A 46 1.67 -4.04 -2.14
C ILE A 46 2.49 -5.28 -2.49
N ASP A 47 1.93 -6.14 -3.32
CA ASP A 47 2.55 -7.39 -3.74
C ASP A 47 3.31 -7.17 -5.05
N ILE A 48 4.63 -6.96 -4.90
CA ILE A 48 5.54 -6.64 -5.99
C ILE A 48 6.15 -7.95 -6.50
N PRO A 49 5.85 -8.38 -7.74
CA PRO A 49 6.43 -9.58 -8.31
C PRO A 49 7.96 -9.52 -8.32
N GLY A 50 8.61 -10.58 -7.83
CA GLY A 50 10.08 -10.67 -7.80
C GLY A 50 10.76 -9.89 -6.68
N ALA A 51 10.03 -9.13 -5.85
CA ALA A 51 10.64 -8.46 -4.72
C ALA A 51 11.19 -9.47 -3.69
N PRO A 52 12.40 -9.26 -3.17
CA PRO A 52 12.99 -10.16 -2.19
C PRO A 52 12.19 -10.13 -0.88
N LYS A 53 11.80 -11.31 -0.40
CA LYS A 53 11.10 -11.44 0.90
C LYS A 53 12.03 -11.26 2.10
N LYS A 54 13.33 -11.37 1.88
CA LYS A 54 14.38 -11.23 2.89
C LYS A 54 15.51 -10.40 2.32
N ASN A 55 16.15 -9.58 3.14
CA ASN A 55 17.36 -8.88 2.75
C ASN A 55 18.58 -9.84 2.72
N GLN A 56 19.75 -9.31 2.35
CA GLN A 56 21.01 -10.06 2.29
C GLN A 56 21.42 -10.74 3.61
N TYR A 57 20.87 -10.28 4.75
CA TYR A 57 21.12 -10.85 6.08
C TYR A 57 20.07 -11.89 6.49
N GLY A 58 19.15 -12.26 5.59
CA GLY A 58 18.07 -13.21 5.87
C GLY A 58 16.90 -12.64 6.70
N ILE A 59 16.91 -11.33 6.96
CA ILE A 59 15.86 -10.64 7.73
C ILE A 59 14.67 -10.37 6.79
N PRO A 60 13.42 -10.72 7.18
CA PRO A 60 12.24 -10.43 6.39
C PRO A 60 12.09 -8.95 6.04
N VAL A 61 11.81 -8.65 4.77
CA VAL A 61 11.46 -7.30 4.33
C VAL A 61 9.98 -7.09 4.57
N ILE A 62 9.64 -6.01 5.28
CA ILE A 62 8.24 -5.65 5.54
C ILE A 62 7.59 -5.22 4.22
N ASP A 63 6.54 -5.93 3.79
CA ASP A 63 5.82 -5.68 2.54
C ASP A 63 4.51 -4.89 2.75
N TYR A 64 4.25 -4.44 3.98
CA TYR A 64 3.03 -3.73 4.37
C TYR A 64 3.32 -2.41 5.11
N HIS A 65 2.33 -1.52 5.10
CA HIS A 65 2.34 -0.27 5.85
C HIS A 65 1.03 -0.13 6.62
N ASP A 66 1.13 0.15 7.92
CA ASP A 66 -0.03 0.44 8.76
C ASP A 66 -0.37 1.93 8.67
N VAL A 67 -1.65 2.24 8.44
CA VAL A 67 -2.17 3.59 8.23
C VAL A 67 -3.33 3.83 9.18
N TYR A 68 -3.27 4.90 9.96
CA TYR A 68 -4.39 5.33 10.78
C TYR A 68 -5.36 6.20 9.99
N VAL A 69 -6.66 5.89 10.05
CA VAL A 69 -7.72 6.61 9.35
C VAL A 69 -8.70 7.20 10.37
N THR A 70 -8.71 8.54 10.48
CA THR A 70 -9.63 9.24 11.37
C THR A 70 -11.07 9.17 10.87
N GLN A 71 -12.03 9.06 11.79
CA GLN A 71 -13.46 9.03 11.48
C GLN A 71 -13.90 10.21 10.61
N GLY A 72 -14.70 9.91 9.58
CA GLY A 72 -15.27 10.89 8.67
C GLY A 72 -14.28 11.55 7.72
N ARG A 73 -13.03 11.05 7.64
CA ARG A 73 -12.01 11.54 6.70
C ARG A 73 -11.81 10.58 5.53
N THR A 74 -11.33 11.13 4.43
CA THR A 74 -10.65 10.35 3.40
C THR A 74 -9.15 10.48 3.63
N GLN A 75 -8.49 9.41 4.06
CA GLN A 75 -7.04 9.38 4.18
C GLN A 75 -6.43 8.98 2.83
N LYS A 76 -5.43 9.73 2.37
CA LYS A 76 -4.65 9.36 1.18
C LYS A 76 -3.33 8.75 1.65
N VAL A 77 -2.97 7.61 1.08
CA VAL A 77 -1.64 7.01 1.22
C VAL A 77 -1.05 6.82 -0.18
N THR A 78 0.24 7.09 -0.33
CA THR A 78 0.94 6.95 -1.61
C THR A 78 2.20 6.14 -1.41
N PHE A 79 2.28 5.01 -2.09
CA PHE A 79 3.47 4.19 -2.17
C PHE A 79 4.32 4.69 -3.34
N LYS A 80 5.59 4.96 -3.05
CA LYS A 80 6.59 5.29 -4.05
C LYS A 80 7.75 4.31 -3.93
N PHE A 81 8.10 3.67 -5.03
CA PHE A 81 9.21 2.74 -5.09
C PHE A 81 10.33 3.39 -5.89
N LEU A 82 11.42 3.73 -5.20
CA LEU A 82 12.64 4.18 -5.86
C LEU A 82 13.15 3.03 -6.71
N ARG A 83 13.26 3.25 -8.02
CA ARG A 83 14.06 2.37 -8.88
C ARG A 83 15.47 2.85 -8.68
N ASP A 84 16.24 2.15 -7.87
CA ASP A 84 17.68 2.35 -7.86
C ASP A 84 18.13 2.01 -9.28
N LYS A 85 18.55 3.05 -10.03
CA LYS A 85 19.36 2.82 -11.21
C LYS A 85 20.68 2.32 -10.67
N GLU A 86 20.88 1.00 -10.67
CA GLU A 86 22.25 0.49 -10.75
C GLU A 86 22.84 1.08 -12.03
N GLU A 87 23.67 2.11 -11.87
CA GLU A 87 24.61 2.51 -12.91
C GLU A 87 25.51 1.31 -13.14
N ASP A 88 25.25 0.62 -14.24
CA ASP A 88 26.11 -0.40 -14.82
C ASP A 88 27.45 0.29 -15.13
N SER A 89 28.40 0.20 -14.20
CA SER A 89 29.79 0.62 -14.41
C SER A 89 30.41 -0.34 -15.42
N GLY A 90 30.30 0.02 -16.69
CA GLY A 90 31.09 -0.56 -17.79
C GLY A 90 32.55 -0.13 -17.78
#